data_AF-A0A318J194-F1
#
_entry.id   AF-A0A318J194-F1
#
_cell.length_a   1.000
_cell.length_b   1.000
_cell.length_c   1.000
_cell.angle_alpha   90.00
_cell.angle_beta   90.00
_cell.angle_gamma   90.00
#
_symmetry.space_group_name_H-M   'P 1'
#
loop_
_entity.id
_entity.type
_entity.pdbx_description
1 polymer ?
#
loop_
_entity_poly.entity_id
_entity_poly.type
_entity_poly.pdbx_seq_one_letter_code
_entity_poly.pdbx_strand_id
1 'polypeptide(L)'
;MNAIKLILMFVAAMVVQINAHAGNISLRVAYSDGRQGTSFTPVHAELGEFALTPSMADGGQTEKWRVVAKNAQGAVIHEVLVRNAQQRHIEAFDPKTGAIEVSQQVRQADGVFEVSLPFDARIASIEILQQSTAATGDTRMTPVPPQQTVFDRATLEKMLRSSQLARMQAPPPAATVTTIVNNGPANARMDLVFVGDGYTAAEMDKWRTDAQKVIDGFLADPLFAANRASMNVHRVDVASNQSGADEPDRGIYRDTAMDGSFYCYNIDRLLCVNSTKVYNIVGSVLAPDQRDVIVVVSNSTRYGGSGGEIATLSMNNQSVEIALHEIGHTAFALADEYDYGTCSLSAEPTSGDVSLNGTRNVKWGRLIASTTAVPTGLGQYPNGTVGTFQGAQYCKTGKYRPTENSRMRTLGYPWHAVNEGLARAVFASYGQPSGGPVTQTGSLTNGATANAPSASPGYIQAGSGTFSIQLSGPAGTDFDLYLYKYSGSAWTKVASSEGSASTEAINYAGTAGYYYVQVKSYSGSGNYSVTYLFPPQ
;
A
#
# COMPACT_ATOMS: atom_id res chain seq x y z
N MET A 1 17.42 -52.18 -22.00
CA MET A 1 15.98 -51.94 -21.73
C MET A 1 15.60 -51.82 -20.24
N ASN A 2 16.55 -51.73 -19.29
CA ASN A 2 16.23 -51.60 -17.85
C ASN A 2 16.74 -50.32 -17.16
N ALA A 3 17.33 -49.37 -17.87
CA ALA A 3 17.79 -48.10 -17.29
C ALA A 3 16.79 -46.93 -17.45
N ILE A 4 15.83 -47.04 -18.38
CA ILE A 4 14.87 -45.97 -18.72
C ILE A 4 13.59 -46.02 -17.85
N LYS A 5 13.33 -47.14 -17.17
CA LYS A 5 12.20 -47.27 -16.23
C LYS A 5 12.48 -46.72 -14.82
N LEU A 6 13.74 -46.47 -14.47
CA LEU A 6 14.10 -46.00 -13.13
C LEU A 6 14.02 -44.46 -12.98
N ILE A 7 14.02 -43.73 -14.10
CA ILE A 7 13.92 -42.26 -14.11
C ILE A 7 12.44 -41.78 -14.11
N LEU A 8 11.49 -42.64 -14.50
CA LEU A 8 10.06 -42.32 -14.49
C LEU A 8 9.32 -42.60 -13.16
N MET A 9 9.99 -43.20 -12.17
CA MET A 9 9.37 -43.55 -10.88
C MET A 9 9.73 -42.63 -9.71
N PHE A 10 10.43 -41.52 -9.95
CA PHE A 10 10.71 -40.49 -8.94
C PHE A 10 9.88 -39.19 -9.10
N VAL A 11 8.85 -39.21 -9.96
CA VAL A 11 7.92 -38.06 -10.15
C VAL A 11 6.59 -38.26 -9.40
N ALA A 12 6.42 -39.36 -8.66
CA ALA A 12 5.21 -39.61 -7.88
C ALA A 12 5.44 -39.35 -6.38
N ALA A 13 4.67 -38.39 -5.85
CA ALA A 13 4.45 -38.10 -4.43
C ALA A 13 5.59 -37.40 -3.64
N MET A 14 6.01 -36.20 -4.09
CA MET A 14 6.25 -35.15 -3.10
C MET A 14 4.89 -34.58 -2.67
N VAL A 15 4.31 -35.17 -1.63
CA VAL A 15 3.31 -34.45 -0.83
C VAL A 15 4.07 -33.31 -0.18
N VAL A 16 4.03 -32.13 -0.80
CA VAL A 16 4.45 -30.90 -0.13
C VAL A 16 3.47 -30.71 1.01
N GLN A 17 3.87 -31.14 2.20
CA GLN A 17 3.26 -30.69 3.44
C GLN A 17 3.48 -29.17 3.45
N ILE A 18 2.39 -28.43 3.24
CA ILE A 18 2.32 -27.05 3.69
C ILE A 18 2.39 -27.19 5.21
N ASN A 19 3.60 -27.13 5.77
CA ASN A 19 3.73 -26.92 7.20
C ASN A 19 2.88 -25.70 7.51
N ALA A 20 2.01 -25.82 8.51
CA ALA A 20 1.17 -24.74 8.99
C ALA A 20 2.06 -23.64 9.60
N HIS A 21 2.75 -22.89 8.74
CA HIS A 21 3.39 -21.66 9.12
C HIS A 21 2.31 -20.58 9.22
N ALA A 22 2.26 -19.92 10.37
CA ALA A 22 1.46 -18.74 10.57
C ALA A 22 2.05 -17.61 9.72
N GLY A 23 1.60 -17.51 8.47
CA GLY A 23 2.00 -16.47 7.53
C GLY A 23 0.79 -15.70 7.01
N ASN A 24 1.06 -14.64 6.25
CA ASN A 24 0.06 -13.86 5.54
C ASN A 24 -0.11 -14.41 4.13
N ILE A 25 -1.34 -14.35 3.61
CA ILE A 25 -1.63 -14.64 2.21
C ILE A 25 -1.76 -13.33 1.44
N SER A 26 -1.05 -13.21 0.33
CA SER A 26 -1.23 -12.16 -0.65
C SER A 26 -2.09 -12.73 -1.76
N LEU A 27 -3.23 -12.09 -2.00
CA LEU A 27 -4.17 -12.45 -3.03
C LEU A 27 -4.23 -11.36 -4.08
N ARG A 28 -3.92 -11.74 -5.31
CA ARG A 28 -4.28 -10.93 -6.47
C ARG A 28 -5.63 -11.36 -6.97
N VAL A 29 -6.55 -10.43 -7.03
CA VAL A 29 -7.94 -10.67 -7.40
C VAL A 29 -8.24 -9.87 -8.66
N ALA A 30 -8.56 -10.58 -9.73
CA ALA A 30 -9.13 -9.97 -10.92
C ALA A 30 -10.59 -9.62 -10.66
N TYR A 31 -11.00 -8.46 -11.15
CA TYR A 31 -12.39 -8.06 -11.19
C TYR A 31 -12.83 -7.87 -12.65
N SER A 32 -14.08 -8.20 -12.94
CA SER A 32 -14.67 -7.89 -14.24
C SER A 32 -16.17 -7.68 -14.12
N ASP A 33 -16.70 -6.74 -14.89
CA ASP A 33 -18.12 -6.50 -14.98
C ASP A 33 -18.85 -7.66 -15.63
N GLY A 34 -19.75 -8.27 -14.87
CA GLY A 34 -20.71 -9.24 -15.36
C GLY A 34 -22.11 -8.64 -15.49
N ARG A 35 -22.99 -9.35 -16.21
CA ARG A 35 -24.42 -9.00 -16.31
C ARG A 35 -25.14 -8.93 -14.96
N GLN A 36 -24.58 -9.56 -13.93
CA GLN A 36 -25.17 -9.67 -12.58
C GLN A 36 -24.45 -8.79 -11.55
N GLY A 37 -23.47 -7.98 -11.95
CA GLY A 37 -22.57 -7.27 -11.04
C GLY A 37 -21.10 -7.62 -11.28
N THR A 38 -20.20 -6.98 -10.54
CA THR A 38 -18.76 -7.24 -10.65
C THR A 38 -18.44 -8.62 -10.10
N SER A 39 -17.81 -9.44 -10.93
CA SER A 39 -17.26 -10.74 -10.51
C SER A 39 -15.83 -10.56 -10.01
N PHE A 40 -15.46 -11.35 -9.00
CA PHE A 40 -14.09 -11.39 -8.48
C PHE A 40 -13.52 -12.79 -8.59
N THR A 41 -12.30 -12.89 -9.12
CA THR A 41 -11.60 -14.16 -9.33
C THR A 41 -10.18 -14.04 -8.80
N PRO A 42 -9.77 -14.87 -7.83
CA PRO A 42 -8.38 -14.90 -7.41
C PRO A 42 -7.54 -15.46 -8.57
N VAL A 43 -6.53 -14.71 -9.00
CA VAL A 43 -5.67 -15.04 -10.15
C VAL A 43 -4.25 -15.39 -9.73
N HIS A 44 -3.84 -14.97 -8.53
CA HIS A 44 -2.56 -15.32 -7.93
C HIS A 44 -2.70 -15.39 -6.41
N ALA A 45 -1.97 -16.32 -5.79
CA ALA A 45 -1.87 -16.42 -4.34
C ALA A 45 -0.43 -16.77 -3.94
N GLU A 46 0.09 -16.03 -2.97
CA GLU A 46 1.38 -16.30 -2.34
C GLU A 46 1.22 -16.34 -0.83
N LEU A 47 1.95 -17.23 -0.16
CA LEU A 47 2.02 -17.29 1.30
C LEU A 47 3.43 -16.89 1.72
N GLY A 48 3.54 -15.99 2.70
CA GLY A 48 4.83 -15.53 3.20
C GLY A 48 4.74 -14.68 4.46
N GLU A 49 5.89 -14.19 4.89
CA GLU A 49 6.06 -13.32 6.07
C GLU A 49 6.09 -11.83 5.68
N PHE A 50 5.25 -11.43 4.73
CA PHE A 50 5.11 -10.03 4.30
C PHE A 50 4.07 -9.29 5.15
N ALA A 51 4.17 -7.96 5.22
CA ALA A 51 3.19 -7.13 5.93
C ALA A 51 1.74 -7.29 5.40
N LEU A 52 0.78 -7.02 6.28
CA LEU A 52 -0.64 -6.93 5.90
C LEU A 52 -0.89 -5.66 5.12
N THR A 53 -1.85 -5.69 4.19
CA THR A 53 -2.27 -4.47 3.50
C THR A 53 -2.90 -3.50 4.50
N PRO A 54 -2.42 -2.25 4.59
CA PRO A 54 -3.09 -1.25 5.42
C PRO A 54 -4.51 -1.01 4.91
N SER A 55 -5.48 -0.97 5.84
CA SER A 55 -6.84 -0.60 5.48
C SER A 55 -6.89 0.89 5.13
N MET A 56 -7.54 1.23 4.01
CA MET A 56 -7.84 2.64 3.74
C MET A 56 -8.79 3.19 4.82
N ALA A 57 -8.64 4.46 5.19
CA ALA A 57 -9.60 5.13 6.09
C ALA A 57 -11.02 4.95 5.56
N ASP A 58 -12.01 4.65 6.40
CA ASP A 58 -13.42 4.51 5.96
C ASP A 58 -13.89 5.80 5.31
N GLY A 59 -14.68 5.70 4.24
CA GLY A 59 -15.26 6.86 3.58
C GLY A 59 -15.94 6.53 2.29
N GLY A 60 -17.21 6.93 2.18
CA GLY A 60 -18.05 6.75 0.99
C GLY A 60 -18.11 5.30 0.49
N GLN A 61 -19.22 4.62 0.76
CA GLN A 61 -19.43 3.19 0.45
C GLN A 61 -19.13 2.77 -1.01
N THR A 62 -19.20 3.70 -1.96
CA THR A 62 -19.05 3.42 -3.41
C THR A 62 -17.59 3.40 -3.88
N GLU A 63 -16.65 3.89 -3.07
CA GLU A 63 -15.26 4.10 -3.46
C GLU A 63 -14.34 2.93 -3.06
N LYS A 64 -14.86 1.91 -2.37
CA LYS A 64 -14.05 0.89 -1.69
C LYS A 64 -14.63 -0.51 -1.84
N TRP A 65 -13.75 -1.51 -1.87
CA TRP A 65 -14.13 -2.90 -1.65
C TRP A 65 -13.72 -3.32 -0.24
N ARG A 66 -14.63 -4.02 0.42
CA ARG A 66 -14.41 -4.55 1.76
C ARG A 66 -13.99 -6.01 1.64
N VAL A 67 -12.74 -6.29 1.98
CA VAL A 67 -12.16 -7.64 1.97
C VAL A 67 -12.00 -8.11 3.40
N VAL A 68 -12.59 -9.26 3.74
CA VAL A 68 -12.61 -9.79 5.10
C VAL A 68 -12.05 -11.20 5.15
N ALA A 69 -11.25 -11.49 6.17
CA ALA A 69 -10.85 -12.84 6.55
C ALA A 69 -11.77 -13.31 7.68
N LYS A 70 -12.46 -14.44 7.48
CA LYS A 70 -13.42 -14.99 8.45
C LYS A 70 -13.01 -16.35 8.96
N ASN A 71 -13.44 -16.68 10.19
CA ASN A 71 -13.31 -18.02 10.74
C ASN A 71 -14.45 -18.95 10.30
N ALA A 72 -14.39 -20.23 10.70
CA ALA A 72 -15.38 -21.23 10.33
C ALA A 72 -16.80 -20.95 10.88
N GLN A 73 -16.92 -20.08 11.88
CA GLN A 73 -18.20 -19.62 12.45
C GLN A 73 -18.73 -18.35 11.75
N GLY A 74 -18.02 -17.84 10.75
CA GLY A 74 -18.39 -16.62 10.00
C GLY A 74 -18.02 -15.31 10.70
N ALA A 75 -17.28 -15.36 11.81
CA ALA A 75 -16.79 -14.15 12.48
C ALA A 75 -15.62 -13.54 11.70
N VAL A 76 -15.66 -12.21 11.50
CA VAL A 76 -14.58 -11.46 10.87
C VAL A 76 -13.39 -11.40 11.83
N ILE A 77 -12.26 -11.97 11.43
CA ILE A 77 -11.00 -11.95 12.16
C ILE A 77 -10.14 -10.77 11.74
N HIS A 78 -10.21 -10.40 10.45
CA HIS A 78 -9.50 -9.26 9.90
C HIS A 78 -10.29 -8.64 8.77
N GLU A 79 -10.15 -7.32 8.59
CA GLU A 79 -10.82 -6.55 7.56
C GLU A 79 -9.87 -5.51 6.98
N VAL A 80 -9.88 -5.41 5.66
CA VAL A 80 -9.20 -4.38 4.90
C VAL A 80 -10.19 -3.75 3.93
N LEU A 81 -10.19 -2.41 3.92
CA LEU A 81 -10.83 -1.62 2.87
C LEU A 81 -9.78 -1.32 1.80
N VAL A 82 -9.99 -1.85 0.60
CA VAL A 82 -9.17 -1.51 -0.59
C VAL A 82 -9.93 -0.55 -1.48
N ARG A 83 -9.22 0.18 -2.33
CA ARG A 83 -9.82 1.07 -3.33
C ARG A 83 -10.69 0.26 -4.29
N ASN A 84 -11.87 0.78 -4.62
CA ASN A 84 -12.69 0.23 -5.69
C ASN A 84 -12.05 0.62 -7.03
N ALA A 85 -11.20 -0.26 -7.56
CA ALA A 85 -10.47 -0.01 -8.81
C ALA A 85 -11.39 0.11 -10.05
N GLN A 86 -12.69 -0.20 -9.94
CA GLN A 86 -13.65 0.06 -11.03
C GLN A 86 -14.01 1.53 -11.18
N GLN A 87 -13.92 2.33 -10.13
CA GLN A 87 -14.20 3.77 -10.20
C GLN A 87 -12.86 4.49 -10.21
N ARG A 88 -12.44 4.96 -11.38
CA ARG A 88 -11.24 5.77 -11.52
C ARG A 88 -11.64 7.21 -11.66
N HIS A 89 -11.27 8.00 -10.66
CA HIS A 89 -11.18 9.44 -10.85
C HIS A 89 -9.97 9.73 -11.73
N ILE A 90 -10.18 10.44 -12.83
CA ILE A 90 -9.12 10.76 -13.77
C ILE A 90 -9.02 12.27 -13.93
N GLU A 91 -7.77 12.70 -13.96
CA GLU A 91 -7.41 14.09 -14.11
C GLU A 91 -6.42 14.25 -15.27
N ALA A 92 -6.60 15.31 -16.04
CA ALA A 92 -5.60 15.78 -16.98
C ALA A 92 -5.33 17.25 -16.73
N PHE A 93 -4.06 17.60 -16.58
CA PHE A 93 -3.62 18.95 -16.26
C PHE A 93 -3.13 19.69 -17.50
N ASP A 94 -3.27 21.00 -17.52
CA ASP A 94 -2.61 21.88 -18.47
C ASP A 94 -1.12 21.92 -18.11
N PRO A 95 -0.22 21.52 -19.03
CA PRO A 95 1.21 21.55 -18.77
C PRO A 95 1.68 22.99 -18.46
N LYS A 96 1.23 24.01 -19.18
CA LYS A 96 1.75 25.38 -18.98
C LYS A 96 1.31 25.99 -17.65
N THR A 97 0.08 25.75 -17.23
CA THR A 97 -0.50 26.42 -16.06
C THR A 97 -0.54 25.57 -14.80
N GLY A 98 -0.45 24.24 -14.94
CA GLY A 98 -0.63 23.29 -13.83
C GLY A 98 -2.09 23.18 -13.35
N ALA A 99 -3.01 23.91 -13.96
CA ALA A 99 -4.45 23.81 -13.68
C ALA A 99 -5.04 22.59 -14.37
N ILE A 100 -6.19 22.11 -13.93
CA ILE A 100 -6.83 20.94 -14.53
C ILE A 100 -7.63 21.34 -15.76
N GLU A 101 -7.51 20.55 -16.81
CA GLU A 101 -8.31 20.64 -18.03
C GLU A 101 -9.47 19.63 -18.03
N VAL A 102 -9.24 18.43 -17.49
CA VAL A 102 -10.23 17.34 -17.43
C VAL A 102 -10.27 16.75 -16.03
N SER A 103 -11.47 16.60 -15.46
CA SER A 103 -11.71 15.87 -14.20
C SER A 103 -13.02 15.10 -14.36
N GLN A 104 -12.93 13.77 -14.37
CA GLN A 104 -14.10 12.90 -14.53
C GLN A 104 -13.91 11.53 -13.89
N GLN A 105 -15.03 10.96 -13.45
CA GLN A 105 -15.10 9.56 -13.03
C GLN A 105 -15.30 8.68 -14.26
N VAL A 106 -14.40 7.73 -14.48
CA VAL A 106 -14.59 6.67 -15.47
C VAL A 106 -14.76 5.33 -14.78
N ARG A 107 -15.48 4.45 -15.48
CA ARG A 107 -15.67 3.09 -15.04
C ARG A 107 -14.69 2.17 -15.75
N GLN A 108 -13.79 1.56 -15.01
CA GLN A 108 -12.90 0.51 -15.50
C GLN A 108 -13.63 -0.83 -15.36
N ALA A 109 -13.97 -1.46 -16.49
CA ALA A 109 -14.78 -2.66 -16.52
C ALA A 109 -14.07 -3.88 -15.92
N ASP A 110 -12.74 -3.94 -16.05
CA ASP A 110 -11.92 -5.06 -15.61
C ASP A 110 -10.52 -4.61 -15.18
N GLY A 111 -9.89 -5.40 -14.32
CA GLY A 111 -8.55 -5.16 -13.80
C GLY A 111 -8.18 -6.16 -12.72
N VAL A 112 -7.12 -5.87 -11.99
CA VAL A 112 -6.68 -6.66 -10.83
C VAL A 112 -6.35 -5.72 -9.69
N PHE A 113 -6.54 -6.19 -8.46
CA PHE A 113 -5.97 -5.58 -7.27
C PHE A 113 -5.26 -6.64 -6.43
N GLU A 114 -4.38 -6.22 -5.53
CA GLU A 114 -3.64 -7.11 -4.64
C GLU A 114 -3.86 -6.76 -3.16
N VAL A 115 -4.07 -7.76 -2.32
CA VAL A 115 -4.35 -7.59 -0.89
C VAL A 115 -3.70 -8.69 -0.06
N SER A 116 -3.06 -8.31 1.04
CA SER A 116 -2.41 -9.20 2.01
C SER A 116 -3.20 -9.27 3.31
N LEU A 117 -3.55 -10.49 3.72
CA LEU A 117 -4.42 -10.80 4.86
C LEU A 117 -3.80 -11.91 5.73
N PRO A 118 -4.16 -12.02 7.03
CA PRO A 118 -3.76 -13.17 7.84
C PRO A 118 -4.28 -14.48 7.23
N PHE A 119 -3.48 -15.55 7.29
CA PHE A 119 -3.90 -16.87 6.79
C PHE A 119 -3.49 -18.04 7.70
N ASP A 120 -3.53 -17.82 9.00
CA ASP A 120 -3.34 -18.87 10.00
C ASP A 120 -4.54 -19.83 10.08
N ALA A 121 -4.44 -20.88 10.90
CA ALA A 121 -5.43 -21.95 11.02
C ALA A 121 -6.84 -21.48 11.45
N ARG A 122 -6.99 -20.26 11.97
CA ARG A 122 -8.30 -19.69 12.35
C ARG A 122 -9.09 -19.22 11.13
N ILE A 123 -8.42 -18.92 10.02
CA ILE A 123 -9.05 -18.37 8.82
C ILE A 123 -9.63 -19.51 7.97
N ALA A 124 -10.94 -19.46 7.74
CA ALA A 124 -11.69 -20.43 6.94
C ALA A 124 -12.06 -19.90 5.55
N SER A 125 -12.21 -18.59 5.39
CA SER A 125 -12.49 -17.94 4.11
C SER A 125 -11.89 -16.53 4.04
N ILE A 126 -11.62 -16.10 2.81
CA ILE A 126 -11.46 -14.69 2.47
C ILE A 126 -12.62 -14.30 1.57
N GLU A 127 -13.24 -13.15 1.84
CA GLU A 127 -14.48 -12.76 1.18
C GLU A 127 -14.44 -11.31 0.77
N ILE A 128 -15.01 -11.03 -0.40
CA ILE A 128 -15.23 -9.66 -0.88
C ILE A 128 -16.71 -9.35 -0.73
N LEU A 129 -16.99 -8.32 0.07
CA LEU A 129 -18.33 -7.87 0.39
C LEU A 129 -18.67 -6.64 -0.44
N GLN A 130 -19.55 -6.80 -1.41
CA GLN A 130 -20.12 -5.70 -2.18
C GLN A 130 -21.40 -5.23 -1.48
N GLN A 131 -21.46 -3.96 -1.12
CA GLN A 131 -22.71 -3.38 -0.65
C GLN A 131 -23.65 -3.07 -1.82
N SER A 132 -24.95 -3.08 -1.55
CA SER A 132 -25.96 -2.77 -2.57
C SER A 132 -25.75 -1.37 -3.13
N THR A 133 -25.42 -1.25 -4.41
CA THR A 133 -25.49 0.04 -5.09
C THR A 133 -26.96 0.35 -5.37
N ALA A 134 -27.51 1.39 -4.72
CA ALA A 134 -28.70 2.03 -5.25
C ALA A 134 -28.32 2.61 -6.62
N ALA A 135 -28.88 2.07 -7.71
CA ALA A 135 -28.67 2.62 -9.04
C ALA A 135 -29.09 4.09 -9.02
N THR A 136 -28.18 4.96 -9.44
CA THR A 136 -28.42 6.39 -9.57
C THR A 136 -29.63 6.65 -10.47
N GLY A 137 -30.74 7.10 -9.88
CA GLY A 137 -31.78 7.88 -10.55
C GLY A 137 -32.90 7.15 -11.31
N ASP A 138 -32.87 5.81 -11.46
CA ASP A 138 -33.99 5.09 -12.09
C ASP A 138 -34.83 4.32 -11.05
N THR A 139 -36.02 4.84 -10.76
CA THR A 139 -36.97 4.27 -9.77
C THR A 139 -37.63 2.97 -10.22
N ARG A 140 -37.26 2.41 -11.39
CA ARG A 140 -37.87 1.18 -11.94
C ARG A 140 -37.02 -0.08 -11.83
N MET A 141 -35.80 0.00 -11.31
CA MET A 141 -34.96 -1.20 -11.08
C MET A 141 -34.95 -1.58 -9.59
N THR A 142 -35.27 -2.84 -9.32
CA THR A 142 -35.21 -3.43 -7.97
C THR A 142 -33.79 -3.36 -7.41
N PRO A 143 -33.60 -3.07 -6.10
CA PRO A 143 -32.28 -3.12 -5.46
C PRO A 143 -31.59 -4.46 -5.72
N VAL A 144 -30.35 -4.43 -6.21
CA VAL A 144 -29.53 -5.64 -6.31
C VAL A 144 -29.12 -6.02 -4.88
N PRO A 145 -29.42 -7.24 -4.40
CA PRO A 145 -29.01 -7.66 -3.06
C PRO A 145 -27.49 -7.60 -2.92
N PRO A 146 -26.96 -7.37 -1.70
CA PRO A 146 -25.52 -7.35 -1.47
C PRO A 146 -24.91 -8.66 -1.97
N GLN A 147 -23.90 -8.53 -2.84
CA GLN A 147 -23.19 -9.66 -3.40
C GLN A 147 -21.94 -9.94 -2.60
N GLN A 148 -21.71 -11.22 -2.35
CA GLN A 148 -20.57 -11.72 -1.59
C GLN A 148 -19.86 -12.73 -2.46
N THR A 149 -18.57 -12.50 -2.69
CA THR A 149 -17.70 -13.50 -3.31
C THR A 149 -16.89 -14.16 -2.22
N VAL A 150 -16.95 -15.50 -2.14
CA VAL A 150 -16.28 -16.29 -1.10
C VAL A 150 -15.14 -17.09 -1.72
N PHE A 151 -13.95 -16.97 -1.14
CA PHE A 151 -12.81 -17.83 -1.41
C PHE A 151 -12.56 -18.70 -0.17
N ASP A 152 -13.04 -19.94 -0.21
CA ASP A 152 -12.82 -20.87 0.90
C ASP A 152 -11.33 -21.28 1.02
N ARG A 153 -10.94 -21.69 2.22
CA ARG A 153 -9.56 -22.09 2.53
C ARG A 153 -9.04 -23.17 1.58
N ALA A 154 -9.86 -24.17 1.23
CA ALA A 154 -9.43 -25.28 0.38
C ALA A 154 -9.09 -24.80 -1.05
N THR A 155 -9.88 -23.88 -1.59
CA THR A 155 -9.65 -23.23 -2.89
C THR A 155 -8.36 -22.42 -2.85
N LEU A 156 -8.16 -21.62 -1.81
CA LEU A 156 -6.95 -20.81 -1.63
C LEU A 156 -5.70 -21.69 -1.46
N GLU A 157 -5.77 -22.75 -0.67
CA GLU A 157 -4.66 -23.70 -0.51
C GLU A 157 -4.33 -24.42 -1.81
N LYS A 158 -5.33 -24.77 -2.63
CA LYS A 158 -5.09 -25.32 -3.97
C LYS A 158 -4.38 -24.33 -4.89
N MET A 159 -4.76 -23.06 -4.83
CA MET A 159 -4.09 -21.99 -5.57
C MET A 159 -2.66 -21.76 -5.09
N LEU A 160 -2.41 -21.78 -3.78
CA LEU A 160 -1.08 -21.66 -3.21
C LEU A 160 -0.16 -22.78 -3.70
N ARG A 161 -0.63 -24.04 -3.69
CA ARG A 161 0.13 -25.18 -4.24
C ARG A 161 0.41 -25.00 -5.73
N SER A 162 -0.58 -24.53 -6.49
CA SER A 162 -0.43 -24.30 -7.94
C SER A 162 0.59 -23.20 -8.22
N SER A 163 0.55 -22.10 -7.45
CA SER A 163 1.48 -20.98 -7.57
C SER A 163 2.90 -21.37 -7.17
N GLN A 164 3.07 -22.17 -6.11
CA GLN A 164 4.35 -22.73 -5.70
C GLN A 164 4.94 -23.63 -6.79
N LEU A 165 4.16 -24.56 -7.34
CA LEU A 165 4.60 -25.43 -8.43
C LEU A 165 4.98 -24.64 -9.68
N ALA A 166 4.17 -23.64 -10.06
CA ALA A 166 4.46 -22.76 -11.17
C ALA A 166 5.77 -22.00 -10.96
N ARG A 167 6.01 -21.48 -9.75
CA ARG A 167 7.25 -20.77 -9.40
C ARG A 167 8.48 -21.68 -9.43
N MET A 168 8.36 -22.93 -8.99
CA MET A 168 9.45 -23.92 -9.05
C MET A 168 9.84 -24.32 -10.48
N GLN A 169 8.90 -24.23 -11.42
CA GLN A 169 9.11 -24.57 -12.83
C GLN A 169 9.41 -23.35 -13.71
N ALA A 170 9.20 -22.13 -13.18
CA ALA A 170 9.37 -20.90 -13.94
C ALA A 170 10.86 -20.69 -14.29
N PRO A 171 11.17 -20.22 -15.51
CA PRO A 171 12.49 -19.69 -15.80
C PRO A 171 12.77 -18.47 -14.91
N PRO A 172 14.05 -18.05 -14.79
CA PRO A 172 14.39 -16.79 -14.14
C PRO A 172 13.51 -15.65 -14.67
N PRO A 173 13.05 -14.72 -13.80
CA PRO A 173 12.25 -13.58 -14.24
C PRO A 173 12.94 -12.81 -15.37
N ALA A 174 12.17 -12.41 -16.38
CA ALA A 174 12.67 -11.53 -17.44
C ALA A 174 13.00 -10.12 -16.92
N ALA A 175 12.42 -9.74 -15.79
CA ALA A 175 12.70 -8.49 -15.09
C ALA A 175 13.80 -8.68 -14.03
N THR A 176 14.47 -7.59 -13.69
CA THR A 176 15.39 -7.53 -12.54
C THR A 176 15.07 -6.32 -11.66
N VAL A 177 15.55 -6.30 -10.42
CA VAL A 177 15.32 -5.18 -9.49
C VAL A 177 16.64 -4.65 -8.94
N THR A 178 16.75 -3.33 -8.85
CA THR A 178 17.81 -2.62 -8.14
C THR A 178 17.19 -1.75 -7.06
N THR A 179 17.54 -1.98 -5.79
CA THR A 179 17.16 -1.08 -4.70
C THR A 179 18.06 0.14 -4.70
N ILE A 180 17.49 1.31 -4.99
CA ILE A 180 18.17 2.61 -5.09
C ILE A 180 18.32 3.24 -3.71
N VAL A 181 17.29 3.11 -2.88
CA VAL A 181 17.29 3.58 -1.48
C VAL A 181 16.82 2.43 -0.61
N ASN A 182 17.61 2.07 0.40
CA ASN A 182 17.27 1.07 1.40
C ASN A 182 17.43 1.67 2.79
N ASN A 183 16.32 1.88 3.49
CA ASN A 183 16.30 2.43 4.85
C ASN A 183 15.81 1.42 5.89
N GLY A 184 15.63 0.15 5.53
CA GLY A 184 15.19 -0.90 6.43
C GLY A 184 14.25 -1.92 5.79
N PRO A 185 13.68 -2.83 6.61
CA PRO A 185 12.76 -3.84 6.14
C PRO A 185 11.46 -3.21 5.63
N ALA A 186 10.82 -3.88 4.67
CA ALA A 186 9.63 -3.40 3.96
C ALA A 186 8.40 -3.27 4.87
N ASN A 187 8.29 -4.12 5.90
CA ASN A 187 7.26 -3.96 6.92
C ASN A 187 7.42 -2.71 7.81
N ALA A 188 8.53 -1.97 7.67
CA ALA A 188 8.82 -0.78 8.46
C ALA A 188 8.98 0.50 7.62
N ARG A 189 8.87 0.40 6.28
CA ARG A 189 9.10 1.48 5.33
C ARG A 189 8.03 1.44 4.25
N MET A 190 7.73 2.59 3.67
CA MET A 190 6.93 2.63 2.45
C MET A 190 7.82 2.29 1.25
N ASP A 191 7.50 1.24 0.51
CA ASP A 191 8.28 0.78 -0.64
C ASP A 191 7.73 1.37 -1.95
N LEU A 192 8.49 2.31 -2.54
CA LEU A 192 8.19 2.94 -3.83
C LEU A 192 8.87 2.17 -4.97
N VAL A 193 8.09 1.73 -5.96
CA VAL A 193 8.58 0.95 -7.10
C VAL A 193 8.43 1.72 -8.39
N PHE A 194 9.53 1.91 -9.12
CA PHE A 194 9.56 2.50 -10.46
C PHE A 194 9.87 1.42 -11.49
N VAL A 195 8.99 1.23 -12.47
CA VAL A 195 9.15 0.24 -13.55
C VAL A 195 9.01 0.90 -14.91
N GLY A 196 9.92 0.59 -15.84
CA GLY A 196 9.91 1.19 -17.17
C GLY A 196 9.03 0.43 -18.13
N ASP A 197 8.24 1.14 -18.94
CA ASP A 197 7.49 0.58 -20.07
C ASP A 197 7.93 1.20 -21.39
N GLY A 198 7.93 0.41 -22.45
CA GLY A 198 8.34 0.86 -23.79
C GLY A 198 9.84 1.08 -23.98
N TYR A 199 10.70 0.52 -23.13
CA TYR A 199 12.15 0.52 -23.31
C TYR A 199 12.60 -0.85 -23.81
N THR A 200 13.19 -0.93 -25.00
CA THR A 200 13.73 -2.19 -25.53
C THR A 200 14.99 -2.63 -24.79
N ALA A 201 15.42 -3.88 -25.02
CA ALA A 201 16.67 -4.39 -24.45
C ALA A 201 17.90 -3.50 -24.75
N ALA A 202 17.93 -2.84 -25.92
CA ALA A 202 18.98 -1.90 -26.32
C ALA A 202 18.88 -0.53 -25.62
N GLU A 203 17.72 -0.21 -25.04
CA GLU A 203 17.44 1.06 -24.37
C GLU A 203 17.52 0.95 -22.84
N MET A 204 18.00 -0.16 -22.28
CA MET A 204 18.07 -0.34 -20.82
C MET A 204 18.98 0.69 -20.12
N ASP A 205 20.03 1.19 -20.78
CA ASP A 205 20.82 2.32 -20.24
C ASP A 205 20.03 3.63 -20.22
N LYS A 206 19.19 3.85 -21.23
CA LYS A 206 18.26 4.99 -21.28
C LYS A 206 17.24 4.86 -20.15
N TRP A 207 16.64 3.69 -19.96
CA TRP A 207 15.71 3.43 -18.86
C TRP A 207 16.36 3.73 -17.50
N ARG A 208 17.56 3.20 -17.22
CA ARG A 208 18.27 3.47 -15.97
C ARG A 208 18.47 4.96 -15.71
N THR A 209 18.84 5.70 -16.76
CA THR A 209 19.04 7.16 -16.69
C THR A 209 17.73 7.90 -16.42
N ASP A 210 16.66 7.51 -17.11
CA ASP A 210 15.35 8.14 -17.00
C ASP A 210 14.66 7.83 -15.67
N ALA A 211 14.75 6.59 -15.20
CA ALA A 211 14.34 6.19 -13.87
C ALA A 211 15.04 7.03 -12.79
N GLN A 212 16.36 7.23 -12.90
CA GLN A 212 17.10 8.04 -11.93
C GLN A 212 16.60 9.49 -11.92
N LYS A 213 16.35 10.10 -13.09
CA LYS A 213 15.78 11.47 -13.16
C LYS A 213 14.42 11.56 -12.47
N VAL A 214 13.54 10.58 -12.71
CA VAL A 214 12.21 10.55 -12.09
C VAL A 214 12.36 10.38 -10.58
N ILE A 215 13.15 9.41 -10.12
CA ILE A 215 13.41 9.16 -8.70
C ILE A 215 14.00 10.40 -8.02
N ASP A 216 14.98 11.05 -8.65
CA ASP A 216 15.59 12.29 -8.13
C ASP A 216 14.55 13.42 -8.04
N GLY A 217 13.66 13.54 -9.02
CA GLY A 217 12.54 14.50 -8.98
C GLY A 217 11.60 14.24 -7.81
N PHE A 218 11.23 12.99 -7.57
CA PHE A 218 10.45 12.59 -6.40
C PHE A 218 11.18 12.90 -5.09
N LEU A 219 12.46 12.53 -4.98
CA LEU A 219 13.24 12.73 -3.76
C LEU A 219 13.66 14.19 -3.52
N ALA A 220 13.63 15.04 -4.54
CA ALA A 220 13.84 16.48 -4.42
C ALA A 220 12.59 17.22 -3.89
N ASP A 221 11.41 16.60 -3.97
CA ASP A 221 10.19 17.17 -3.40
C ASP A 221 10.34 17.31 -1.87
N PRO A 222 10.01 18.47 -1.27
CA PRO A 222 10.23 18.70 0.17
C PRO A 222 9.56 17.67 1.08
N LEU A 223 8.37 17.15 0.73
CA LEU A 223 7.69 16.14 1.54
C LEU A 223 8.45 14.82 1.51
N PHE A 224 8.84 14.33 0.33
CA PHE A 224 9.58 13.09 0.20
C PHE A 224 11.01 13.22 0.73
N ALA A 225 11.67 14.35 0.51
CA ALA A 225 12.99 14.65 1.06
C ALA A 225 12.98 14.59 2.60
N ALA A 226 12.00 15.23 3.24
CA ALA A 226 11.87 15.24 4.70
C ALA A 226 11.54 13.85 5.28
N ASN A 227 10.92 12.97 4.50
CA ASN A 227 10.54 11.61 4.91
C ASN A 227 11.40 10.52 4.26
N ARG A 228 12.55 10.88 3.65
CA ARG A 228 13.37 9.93 2.87
C ARG A 228 13.80 8.71 3.68
N ALA A 229 14.01 8.86 4.99
CA ALA A 229 14.37 7.75 5.88
C ALA A 229 13.22 6.74 6.13
N SER A 230 11.98 7.10 5.81
CA SER A 230 10.77 6.29 6.02
C SER A 230 10.35 5.50 4.79
N MET A 231 11.16 5.51 3.71
CA MET A 231 10.83 4.83 2.45
C MET A 231 11.99 3.98 1.93
N ASN A 232 11.67 2.95 1.17
CA ASN A 232 12.58 2.29 0.25
C ASN A 232 12.23 2.69 -1.18
N VAL A 233 13.21 2.62 -2.09
CA VAL A 233 13.00 2.92 -3.51
C VAL A 233 13.62 1.82 -4.35
N HIS A 234 12.80 1.22 -5.21
CA HIS A 234 13.19 0.14 -6.12
C HIS A 234 13.02 0.56 -7.57
N ARG A 235 13.99 0.22 -8.41
CA ARG A 235 13.89 0.28 -9.87
C ARG A 235 13.77 -1.12 -10.42
N VAL A 236 12.70 -1.39 -11.17
CA VAL A 236 12.50 -2.65 -11.88
C VAL A 236 12.86 -2.45 -13.35
N ASP A 237 13.77 -3.28 -13.85
CA ASP A 237 14.28 -3.26 -15.22
C ASP A 237 13.63 -4.41 -15.99
N VAL A 238 12.81 -4.07 -16.99
CA VAL A 238 12.13 -5.02 -17.89
C VAL A 238 12.20 -4.49 -19.32
N ALA A 239 12.48 -5.36 -20.28
CA ALA A 239 12.55 -4.98 -21.70
C ALA A 239 11.20 -5.16 -22.40
N SER A 240 10.78 -4.13 -23.14
CA SER A 240 9.71 -4.18 -24.13
C SER A 240 10.20 -4.73 -25.47
N ASN A 241 9.28 -5.28 -26.27
CA ASN A 241 9.58 -5.69 -27.65
C ASN A 241 9.75 -4.49 -28.58
N GLN A 242 9.03 -3.39 -28.34
CA GLN A 242 9.11 -2.15 -29.11
C GLN A 242 9.32 -0.93 -28.21
N SER A 243 10.00 0.08 -28.79
CA SER A 243 10.22 1.38 -28.15
C SER A 243 8.97 2.27 -28.28
N GLY A 244 8.63 2.99 -27.21
CA GLY A 244 7.50 3.92 -27.17
C GLY A 244 6.27 3.37 -26.44
N ALA A 245 5.11 3.97 -26.72
CA ALA A 245 3.81 3.57 -26.20
C ALA A 245 2.76 3.64 -27.31
N ASP A 246 1.58 3.07 -27.07
CA ASP A 246 0.43 3.26 -27.94
C ASP A 246 -0.01 4.74 -27.92
N GLU A 247 -0.28 5.28 -29.11
CA GLU A 247 -0.95 6.57 -29.31
C GLU A 247 -2.07 6.36 -30.35
N PRO A 248 -3.22 5.79 -29.94
CA PRO A 248 -4.30 5.42 -30.86
C PRO A 248 -4.88 6.61 -31.63
N ASP A 249 -4.90 7.81 -31.03
CA ASP A 249 -5.29 9.07 -31.68
C ASP A 249 -4.38 9.46 -32.85
N ARG A 250 -3.20 8.85 -32.94
CA ARG A 250 -2.21 9.04 -34.01
C ARG A 250 -1.99 7.77 -34.84
N GLY A 251 -2.75 6.70 -34.58
CA GLY A 251 -2.60 5.42 -35.25
C GLY A 251 -1.28 4.69 -34.93
N ILE A 252 -0.66 4.96 -33.78
CA ILE A 252 0.58 4.33 -33.34
C ILE A 252 0.26 3.23 -32.34
N TYR A 253 0.75 2.02 -32.59
CA TYR A 253 0.62 0.87 -31.71
C TYR A 253 1.98 0.19 -31.51
N ARG A 254 2.32 -0.16 -30.28
CA ARG A 254 3.60 -0.66 -29.80
C ARG A 254 3.39 -1.87 -28.89
N ASP A 255 4.06 -2.96 -29.21
CA ASP A 255 4.16 -4.14 -28.35
C ASP A 255 5.14 -3.86 -27.19
N THR A 256 4.57 -3.44 -26.06
CA THR A 256 5.30 -3.02 -24.85
C THR A 256 5.10 -4.03 -23.71
N ALA A 257 6.01 -4.02 -22.74
CA ALA A 257 5.99 -4.96 -21.63
C ALA A 257 4.70 -4.86 -20.79
N MET A 258 4.09 -3.68 -20.69
CA MET A 258 2.91 -3.41 -19.86
C MET A 258 1.72 -2.82 -20.63
N ASP A 259 1.73 -2.83 -21.96
CA ASP A 259 0.67 -2.25 -22.83
C ASP A 259 0.37 -0.77 -22.51
N GLY A 260 1.42 0.04 -22.35
CA GLY A 260 1.28 1.48 -22.12
C GLY A 260 0.57 2.18 -23.28
N SER A 261 -0.52 2.90 -22.99
CA SER A 261 -1.37 3.55 -23.99
C SER A 261 -1.84 4.94 -23.57
N PHE A 262 -1.58 5.95 -24.41
CA PHE A 262 -2.21 7.26 -24.31
C PHE A 262 -3.64 7.21 -24.82
N TYR A 263 -4.39 8.30 -24.66
CA TYR A 263 -5.75 8.42 -25.19
C TYR A 263 -6.76 7.43 -24.58
N CYS A 264 -6.46 6.90 -23.40
CA CYS A 264 -7.41 6.07 -22.67
C CYS A 264 -8.74 6.80 -22.43
N TYR A 265 -9.85 6.08 -22.57
CA TYR A 265 -11.20 6.62 -22.42
C TYR A 265 -11.48 7.88 -23.28
N ASN A 266 -10.75 8.05 -24.39
CA ASN A 266 -10.76 9.24 -25.25
C ASN A 266 -10.28 10.52 -24.57
N ILE A 267 -9.37 10.41 -23.60
CA ILE A 267 -8.75 11.55 -22.92
C ILE A 267 -7.29 11.66 -23.38
N ASP A 268 -6.97 12.74 -24.09
CA ASP A 268 -5.70 12.98 -24.80
C ASP A 268 -4.42 12.58 -24.03
N ARG A 269 -4.34 12.93 -22.76
CA ARG A 269 -3.11 12.80 -21.95
C ARG A 269 -3.18 11.70 -20.91
N LEU A 270 -4.29 10.96 -20.90
CA LEU A 270 -4.45 9.86 -19.98
C LEU A 270 -3.62 8.66 -20.46
N LEU A 271 -2.63 8.30 -19.65
CA LEU A 271 -1.75 7.16 -19.90
C LEU A 271 -2.18 5.98 -19.03
N CYS A 272 -2.59 4.87 -19.62
CA CYS A 272 -2.86 3.63 -18.87
C CYS A 272 -1.86 2.54 -19.19
N VAL A 273 -1.92 1.50 -18.38
CA VAL A 273 -1.15 0.26 -18.52
C VAL A 273 -2.06 -0.92 -18.18
N ASN A 274 -1.68 -2.11 -18.63
CA ASN A 274 -2.31 -3.36 -18.22
C ASN A 274 -1.85 -3.73 -16.80
N SER A 275 -2.70 -3.51 -15.80
CA SER A 275 -2.37 -3.77 -14.39
C SER A 275 -1.97 -5.22 -14.11
N THR A 276 -2.55 -6.19 -14.83
CA THR A 276 -2.18 -7.61 -14.69
C THR A 276 -0.72 -7.84 -15.09
N LYS A 277 -0.28 -7.25 -16.20
CA LYS A 277 1.12 -7.31 -16.64
C LYS A 277 2.05 -6.61 -15.65
N VAL A 278 1.67 -5.43 -15.15
CA VAL A 278 2.44 -4.69 -14.14
C VAL A 278 2.68 -5.54 -12.90
N TYR A 279 1.62 -6.06 -12.28
CA TYR A 279 1.76 -6.88 -11.07
C TYR A 279 2.47 -8.21 -11.30
N ASN A 280 2.34 -8.82 -12.48
CA ASN A 280 3.12 -10.01 -12.85
C ASN A 280 4.62 -9.69 -12.93
N ILE A 281 4.99 -8.58 -13.58
CA ILE A 281 6.38 -8.16 -13.73
C ILE A 281 6.97 -7.78 -12.37
N VAL A 282 6.35 -6.84 -11.65
CA VAL A 282 6.85 -6.37 -10.36
C VAL A 282 6.86 -7.50 -9.32
N GLY A 283 5.78 -8.29 -9.24
CA GLY A 283 5.68 -9.42 -8.32
C GLY A 283 6.62 -10.59 -8.64
N SER A 284 7.24 -10.61 -9.82
CA SER A 284 8.27 -11.62 -10.14
C SER A 284 9.62 -11.35 -9.46
N VAL A 285 9.86 -10.11 -9.00
CA VAL A 285 11.14 -9.66 -8.45
C VAL A 285 11.05 -9.01 -7.05
N LEU A 286 9.86 -8.64 -6.60
CA LEU A 286 9.62 -8.02 -5.29
C LEU A 286 8.54 -8.80 -4.51
N ALA A 287 8.61 -8.79 -3.18
CA ALA A 287 7.59 -9.37 -2.31
C ALA A 287 6.36 -8.41 -2.17
N PRO A 288 5.19 -8.90 -1.75
CA PRO A 288 3.97 -8.09 -1.62
C PRO A 288 4.10 -6.79 -0.82
N ASP A 289 4.85 -6.81 0.28
CA ASP A 289 5.11 -5.63 1.11
C ASP A 289 6.24 -4.74 0.59
N GLN A 290 6.87 -5.08 -0.54
CA GLN A 290 7.91 -4.28 -1.18
C GLN A 290 7.40 -3.47 -2.38
N ARG A 291 6.08 -3.24 -2.44
CA ARG A 291 5.42 -2.60 -3.59
C ARG A 291 4.17 -1.83 -3.18
N ASP A 292 4.27 -1.03 -2.11
CA ASP A 292 3.17 -0.21 -1.61
C ASP A 292 2.68 0.80 -2.65
N VAL A 293 3.60 1.37 -3.44
CA VAL A 293 3.27 2.28 -4.54
C VAL A 293 4.05 1.88 -5.78
N ILE A 294 3.34 1.60 -6.87
CA ILE A 294 3.93 1.27 -8.17
C ILE A 294 3.74 2.44 -9.13
N VAL A 295 4.84 2.89 -9.72
CA VAL A 295 4.90 3.96 -10.71
C VAL A 295 5.47 3.40 -12.00
N VAL A 296 4.64 3.35 -13.05
CA VAL A 296 5.08 2.96 -14.40
C VAL A 296 5.53 4.20 -15.17
N VAL A 297 6.76 4.16 -15.67
CA VAL A 297 7.35 5.24 -16.46
C VAL A 297 7.40 4.82 -17.92
N SER A 298 6.57 5.45 -18.75
CA SER A 298 6.50 5.16 -20.19
C SER A 298 7.60 5.89 -20.96
N ASN A 299 8.27 5.19 -21.89
CA ASN A 299 9.27 5.72 -22.81
C ASN A 299 8.64 6.64 -23.88
N SER A 300 8.08 7.77 -23.48
CA SER A 300 7.53 8.79 -24.37
C SER A 300 7.76 10.18 -23.80
N THR A 301 7.99 11.16 -24.67
CA THR A 301 8.06 12.58 -24.29
C THR A 301 6.71 13.29 -24.41
N ARG A 302 5.68 12.61 -24.92
CA ARG A 302 4.29 13.11 -24.91
C ARG A 302 3.87 13.28 -23.46
N TYR A 303 3.40 14.45 -23.11
CA TYR A 303 2.95 14.73 -21.76
C TYR A 303 1.71 13.89 -21.41
N GLY A 304 1.76 13.19 -20.28
CA GLY A 304 0.65 12.40 -19.79
C GLY A 304 1.04 11.50 -18.62
N GLY A 305 0.01 11.01 -17.96
CA GLY A 305 0.10 10.25 -16.71
C GLY A 305 -1.28 10.06 -16.09
N SER A 306 -1.33 9.33 -15.00
CA SER A 306 -2.50 9.21 -14.13
C SER A 306 -2.14 8.57 -12.80
N GLY A 307 -3.00 8.77 -11.80
CA GLY A 307 -2.99 8.01 -10.56
C GLY A 307 -3.96 6.85 -10.55
N GLY A 308 -4.16 6.34 -9.34
CA GLY A 308 -4.94 5.12 -9.07
C GLY A 308 -4.08 4.07 -8.40
N GLU A 309 -4.50 2.82 -8.49
CA GLU A 309 -3.77 1.69 -7.90
C GLU A 309 -2.34 1.56 -8.45
N ILE A 310 -2.16 1.84 -9.74
CA ILE A 310 -0.85 1.98 -10.37
C ILE A 310 -0.78 3.39 -10.94
N ALA A 311 0.23 4.15 -10.53
CA ALA A 311 0.51 5.45 -11.11
C ALA A 311 1.26 5.29 -12.43
N THR A 312 0.98 6.16 -13.39
CA THR A 312 1.66 6.20 -14.69
C THR A 312 2.18 7.60 -14.96
N LEU A 313 3.34 7.70 -15.60
CA LEU A 313 3.89 8.96 -16.06
C LEU A 313 4.76 8.76 -17.30
N SER A 314 4.81 9.77 -18.16
CA SER A 314 5.75 9.81 -19.28
C SER A 314 7.03 10.57 -18.91
N MET A 315 8.03 10.57 -19.79
CA MET A 315 9.29 11.31 -19.60
C MET A 315 9.19 12.82 -19.90
N ASN A 316 7.98 13.37 -19.95
CA ASN A 316 7.82 14.82 -19.99
C ASN A 316 8.16 15.42 -18.61
N ASN A 317 8.86 16.57 -18.58
CA ASN A 317 9.31 17.20 -17.34
C ASN A 317 8.17 17.50 -16.34
N GLN A 318 6.94 17.65 -16.83
CA GLN A 318 5.80 17.98 -16.00
C GLN A 318 5.06 16.75 -15.47
N SER A 319 5.39 15.57 -15.99
CA SER A 319 4.77 14.32 -15.57
C SER A 319 5.18 13.92 -14.14
N VAL A 320 6.32 14.42 -13.62
CA VAL A 320 6.70 14.24 -12.20
C VAL A 320 5.74 14.98 -11.28
N GLU A 321 5.31 16.20 -11.63
CA GLU A 321 4.34 16.96 -10.82
C GLU A 321 2.97 16.27 -10.81
N ILE A 322 2.52 15.74 -11.94
CA ILE A 322 1.31 14.88 -11.99
C ILE A 322 1.51 13.71 -11.04
N ALA A 323 2.60 12.95 -11.21
CA ALA A 323 2.79 11.73 -10.44
C ALA A 323 2.89 12.01 -8.92
N LEU A 324 3.47 13.15 -8.51
CA LEU A 324 3.44 13.60 -7.13
C LEU A 324 2.01 13.87 -6.65
N HIS A 325 1.20 14.63 -7.40
CA HIS A 325 -0.22 14.86 -7.09
C HIS A 325 -0.98 13.54 -6.92
N GLU A 326 -0.80 12.61 -7.86
CA GLU A 326 -1.48 11.33 -7.88
C GLU A 326 -1.08 10.40 -6.73
N ILE A 327 0.19 10.43 -6.32
CA ILE A 327 0.62 9.74 -5.09
C ILE A 327 -0.05 10.35 -3.85
N GLY A 328 -0.42 11.63 -3.87
CA GLY A 328 -1.25 12.24 -2.83
C GLY A 328 -2.54 11.45 -2.58
N HIS A 329 -3.22 11.03 -3.65
CA HIS A 329 -4.40 10.17 -3.53
C HIS A 329 -4.06 8.74 -3.14
N THR A 330 -3.07 8.14 -3.81
CA THR A 330 -2.79 6.70 -3.69
C THR A 330 -2.15 6.36 -2.35
N ALA A 331 -1.15 7.12 -1.91
CA ALA A 331 -0.40 6.83 -0.68
C ALA A 331 -0.96 7.57 0.54
N PHE A 332 -1.45 8.80 0.39
CA PHE A 332 -1.79 9.67 1.53
C PHE A 332 -3.29 9.88 1.74
N ALA A 333 -4.13 9.30 0.88
CA ALA A 333 -5.59 9.44 0.90
C ALA A 333 -6.05 10.91 0.95
N LEU A 334 -5.29 11.79 0.31
CA LEU A 334 -5.67 13.18 0.09
C LEU A 334 -6.78 13.23 -0.95
N ALA A 335 -7.67 14.21 -0.82
CA ALA A 335 -8.69 14.49 -1.82
C ALA A 335 -8.29 15.70 -2.65
N ASP A 336 -8.98 15.84 -3.77
CA ASP A 336 -8.84 17.03 -4.59
C ASP A 336 -9.33 18.28 -3.89
N GLU A 337 -8.51 19.32 -3.93
CA GLU A 337 -8.78 20.64 -3.34
C GLU A 337 -9.31 21.66 -4.35
N TYR A 338 -9.49 21.27 -5.61
CA TYR A 338 -10.13 22.08 -6.63
C TYR A 338 -11.66 21.97 -6.59
N ASP A 339 -12.36 22.93 -7.20
CA ASP A 339 -13.78 23.21 -6.94
C ASP A 339 -14.69 23.05 -8.17
N TYR A 340 -14.22 22.34 -9.18
CA TYR A 340 -14.94 22.00 -10.41
C TYR A 340 -14.93 20.50 -10.65
N GLY A 341 -15.97 20.00 -11.32
CA GLY A 341 -16.24 18.57 -11.49
C GLY A 341 -17.61 18.19 -10.92
N THR A 342 -17.81 16.91 -10.61
CA THR A 342 -19.08 16.41 -10.05
C THR A 342 -19.11 16.58 -8.54
N CYS A 343 -19.75 17.65 -8.07
CA CYS A 343 -19.91 17.93 -6.65
C CYS A 343 -20.88 16.94 -5.96
N SER A 344 -20.52 16.50 -4.75
CA SER A 344 -21.40 15.77 -3.82
C SER A 344 -21.27 16.32 -2.41
N LEU A 345 -22.40 16.63 -1.77
CA LEU A 345 -22.49 17.14 -0.38
C LEU A 345 -23.22 16.15 0.56
N SER A 346 -23.31 14.88 0.18
CA SER A 346 -24.14 13.89 0.89
C SER A 346 -23.58 13.43 2.24
N ALA A 347 -22.26 13.51 2.43
CA ALA A 347 -21.58 13.10 3.65
C ALA A 347 -20.28 13.90 3.85
N GLU A 348 -19.84 13.99 5.11
CA GLU A 348 -18.52 14.54 5.44
C GLU A 348 -17.45 13.67 4.75
N PRO A 349 -16.54 14.28 3.97
CA PRO A 349 -15.43 13.56 3.36
C PRO A 349 -14.59 12.87 4.43
N THR A 350 -13.81 11.89 4.05
CA THR A 350 -12.98 11.14 5.00
C THR A 350 -11.50 11.43 4.87
N SER A 351 -11.11 11.98 3.71
CA SER A 351 -9.83 12.63 3.53
C SER A 351 -9.66 13.74 4.58
N GLY A 352 -8.43 13.93 5.05
CA GLY A 352 -8.14 14.88 6.13
C GLY A 352 -8.10 16.34 5.67
N ASP A 353 -8.05 16.58 4.37
CA ASP A 353 -7.76 17.84 3.68
C ASP A 353 -9.00 18.51 3.06
N VAL A 354 -10.19 17.91 3.20
CA VAL A 354 -11.45 18.51 2.75
C VAL A 354 -12.54 18.30 3.80
N SER A 355 -13.44 19.27 3.96
CA SER A 355 -14.54 19.19 4.93
C SER A 355 -15.80 19.92 4.49
N LEU A 356 -16.98 19.47 4.93
CA LEU A 356 -18.22 20.27 4.87
C LEU A 356 -18.24 21.37 5.95
N ASN A 357 -17.38 21.28 6.96
CA ASN A 357 -17.31 22.23 8.07
C ASN A 357 -16.40 23.42 7.74
N GLY A 358 -17.01 24.60 7.55
CA GLY A 358 -16.29 25.86 7.29
C GLY A 358 -15.82 26.63 8.53
N THR A 359 -15.99 26.06 9.74
CA THR A 359 -15.68 26.71 11.02
C THR A 359 -14.32 26.26 11.58
N ARG A 360 -13.88 26.83 12.72
CA ARG A 360 -12.64 26.41 13.40
C ARG A 360 -12.70 24.98 13.95
N ASN A 361 -13.89 24.37 14.03
CA ASN A 361 -14.08 22.98 14.44
C ASN A 361 -13.86 21.98 13.27
N VAL A 362 -13.27 22.42 12.15
CA VAL A 362 -12.85 21.58 11.03
C VAL A 362 -11.73 20.61 11.44
N LYS A 363 -11.49 19.57 10.64
CA LYS A 363 -10.49 18.51 10.89
C LYS A 363 -9.08 19.03 11.21
N TRP A 364 -8.64 20.08 10.52
CA TRP A 364 -7.35 20.74 10.73
C TRP A 364 -7.44 21.99 11.62
N GLY A 365 -8.54 22.19 12.34
CA GLY A 365 -8.81 23.40 13.12
C GLY A 365 -7.71 23.79 14.09
N ARG A 366 -7.01 22.79 14.68
CA ARG A 366 -5.85 22.97 15.56
C ARG A 366 -4.64 23.65 14.91
N LEU A 367 -4.58 23.66 13.58
CA LEU A 367 -3.51 24.28 12.79
C LEU A 367 -3.88 25.71 12.34
N ILE A 368 -5.14 26.13 12.51
CA ILE A 368 -5.59 27.48 12.17
C ILE A 368 -5.12 28.44 13.26
N ALA A 369 -4.29 29.43 12.89
CA ALA A 369 -3.88 30.47 13.83
C ALA A 369 -5.09 31.25 14.35
N SER A 370 -5.02 31.72 15.61
CA SER A 370 -6.09 32.50 16.23
C SER A 370 -6.42 33.79 15.45
N THR A 371 -5.44 34.33 14.72
CA THR A 371 -5.54 35.54 13.90
C THR A 371 -6.11 35.31 12.49
N THR A 372 -6.18 34.06 12.01
CA THR A 372 -6.75 33.77 10.69
C THR A 372 -8.27 33.85 10.76
N ALA A 373 -8.90 34.65 9.91
CA ALA A 373 -10.35 34.74 9.79
C ALA A 373 -10.94 33.44 9.24
N VAL A 374 -12.11 33.05 9.75
CA VAL A 374 -12.79 31.78 9.43
C VAL A 374 -14.30 32.06 9.24
N PRO A 375 -14.91 31.76 8.08
CA PRO A 375 -14.27 31.27 6.84
C PRO A 375 -13.20 32.21 6.29
N THR A 376 -12.19 31.64 5.65
CA THR A 376 -11.02 32.39 5.16
C THR A 376 -11.27 32.87 3.73
N GLY A 377 -11.16 34.18 3.49
CA GLY A 377 -11.35 34.75 2.17
C GLY A 377 -10.14 34.54 1.26
N LEU A 378 -10.39 34.41 -0.05
CA LEU A 378 -9.35 34.32 -1.07
C LEU A 378 -8.54 35.62 -1.14
N GLY A 379 -7.22 35.52 -1.30
CA GLY A 379 -6.29 36.64 -1.39
C GLY A 379 -6.12 37.46 -0.10
N GLN A 380 -6.76 37.06 1.01
CA GLN A 380 -6.65 37.77 2.29
C GLN A 380 -5.35 37.44 3.03
N TYR A 381 -4.79 36.26 2.77
CA TYR A 381 -3.58 35.76 3.43
C TYR A 381 -2.61 35.19 2.39
N PRO A 382 -1.29 35.17 2.66
CA PRO A 382 -0.34 34.47 1.81
C PRO A 382 -0.69 32.98 1.68
N ASN A 383 -0.48 32.41 0.49
CA ASN A 383 -0.70 30.99 0.28
C ASN A 383 0.12 30.14 1.27
N GLY A 384 -0.47 29.06 1.79
CA GLY A 384 0.07 28.25 2.88
C GLY A 384 -0.42 28.64 4.28
N THR A 385 -1.11 29.78 4.42
CA THR A 385 -1.84 30.08 5.65
C THR A 385 -2.99 29.09 5.83
N VAL A 386 -3.00 28.37 6.95
CA VAL A 386 -4.06 27.38 7.24
C VAL A 386 -5.33 28.10 7.71
N GLY A 387 -6.43 27.83 7.01
CA GLY A 387 -7.75 28.44 7.22
C GLY A 387 -8.87 27.52 6.72
N THR A 388 -10.04 28.07 6.42
CA THR A 388 -11.14 27.34 5.76
C THR A 388 -11.56 28.08 4.49
N PHE A 389 -10.92 27.72 3.38
CA PHE A 389 -11.17 28.34 2.08
C PHE A 389 -12.32 27.61 1.39
N GLN A 390 -13.38 28.32 1.02
CA GLN A 390 -14.52 27.74 0.31
C GLN A 390 -14.11 27.26 -1.09
N GLY A 391 -14.61 26.08 -1.47
CA GLY A 391 -14.33 25.45 -2.75
C GLY A 391 -13.33 24.30 -2.59
N ALA A 392 -13.79 23.05 -2.71
CA ALA A 392 -12.96 21.84 -2.61
C ALA A 392 -13.73 20.61 -3.08
N GLN A 393 -13.02 19.53 -3.44
CA GLN A 393 -13.56 18.25 -3.90
C GLN A 393 -14.76 18.44 -4.83
N TYR A 394 -14.49 19.19 -5.90
CA TYR A 394 -15.38 19.48 -7.03
C TYR A 394 -16.58 20.39 -6.72
N CYS A 395 -16.72 20.83 -5.47
CA CYS A 395 -17.80 21.68 -5.02
C CYS A 395 -17.33 23.13 -4.89
N LYS A 396 -17.89 24.04 -5.70
CA LYS A 396 -17.68 25.51 -5.58
C LYS A 396 -18.08 26.07 -4.22
N THR A 397 -19.13 25.50 -3.61
CA THR A 397 -19.64 25.90 -2.30
C THR A 397 -19.98 24.67 -1.47
N GLY A 398 -20.06 24.84 -0.14
CA GLY A 398 -20.42 23.76 0.78
C GLY A 398 -19.28 22.84 1.22
N LYS A 399 -18.12 22.89 0.55
CA LYS A 399 -16.87 22.27 1.01
C LYS A 399 -15.75 23.28 1.16
N TYR A 400 -14.80 22.95 2.02
CA TYR A 400 -13.67 23.78 2.40
C TYR A 400 -12.37 22.99 2.29
N ARG A 401 -11.30 23.69 1.93
CA ARG A 401 -9.92 23.22 1.89
C ARG A 401 -9.05 24.00 2.89
N PRO A 402 -7.88 23.46 3.30
CA PRO A 402 -7.07 24.03 4.37
C PRO A 402 -6.23 25.24 3.95
N THR A 403 -5.86 25.34 2.68
CA THR A 403 -5.01 26.43 2.17
C THR A 403 -5.58 27.01 0.89
N GLU A 404 -5.21 28.23 0.53
CA GLU A 404 -5.74 28.86 -0.67
C GLU A 404 -5.41 28.06 -1.94
N ASN A 405 -4.17 27.55 -2.03
CA ASN A 405 -3.75 26.65 -3.09
C ASN A 405 -2.72 25.63 -2.58
N SER A 406 -2.77 24.40 -3.07
CA SER A 406 -1.86 23.31 -2.73
C SER A 406 -1.59 22.46 -3.98
N ARG A 407 -0.66 21.50 -3.89
CA ARG A 407 -0.47 20.50 -4.93
C ARG A 407 -1.75 19.72 -5.28
N MET A 408 -2.63 19.51 -4.30
CA MET A 408 -3.92 18.83 -4.50
C MET A 408 -4.96 19.72 -5.20
N ARG A 409 -4.61 20.97 -5.53
CA ARG A 409 -5.46 21.90 -6.30
C ARG A 409 -4.80 22.35 -7.62
N THR A 410 -3.48 22.53 -7.64
CA THR A 410 -2.74 22.98 -8.83
C THR A 410 -1.31 22.43 -8.79
N LEU A 411 -0.83 21.86 -9.89
CA LEU A 411 0.53 21.33 -9.99
C LEU A 411 1.58 22.42 -9.78
N GLY A 412 2.76 22.05 -9.28
CA GLY A 412 3.86 22.98 -9.00
C GLY A 412 3.70 23.80 -7.71
N TYR A 413 2.58 23.67 -6.99
CA TYR A 413 2.42 24.27 -5.66
C TYR A 413 2.91 23.33 -4.55
N PRO A 414 3.33 23.86 -3.39
CA PRO A 414 3.63 23.05 -2.21
C PRO A 414 2.41 22.27 -1.69
N TRP A 415 2.66 21.22 -0.92
CA TRP A 415 1.62 20.45 -0.21
C TRP A 415 0.94 21.24 0.90
N HIS A 416 1.72 22.05 1.62
CA HIS A 416 1.34 22.77 2.84
C HIS A 416 0.98 21.89 4.04
N ALA A 417 0.95 22.53 5.21
CA ALA A 417 1.01 21.88 6.51
C ALA A 417 -0.03 20.78 6.77
N VAL A 418 -1.25 20.91 6.24
CA VAL A 418 -2.31 19.90 6.42
C VAL A 418 -1.99 18.64 5.63
N ASN A 419 -1.73 18.77 4.33
CA ASN A 419 -1.42 17.62 3.46
C ASN A 419 -0.10 16.96 3.86
N GLU A 420 0.93 17.75 4.18
CA GLU A 420 2.18 17.21 4.71
C GLU A 420 1.99 16.49 6.05
N GLY A 421 1.11 17.01 6.92
CA GLY A 421 0.80 16.38 8.20
C GLY A 421 0.14 15.02 8.03
N LEU A 422 -0.79 14.91 7.08
CA LEU A 422 -1.46 13.66 6.73
C LEU A 422 -0.49 12.66 6.10
N ALA A 423 0.33 13.10 5.14
CA ALA A 423 1.36 12.26 4.54
C ALA A 423 2.40 11.78 5.58
N ARG A 424 2.88 12.66 6.47
CA ARG A 424 3.78 12.29 7.58
C ARG A 424 3.15 11.24 8.49
N ALA A 425 1.84 11.30 8.73
CA ALA A 425 1.15 10.28 9.52
C ALA A 425 1.18 8.90 8.85
N VAL A 426 1.03 8.84 7.52
CA VAL A 426 1.19 7.60 6.75
C VAL A 426 2.63 7.09 6.82
N PHE A 427 3.62 7.94 6.56
CA PHE A 427 5.03 7.52 6.70
C PHE A 427 5.35 6.99 8.10
N ALA A 428 4.78 7.61 9.14
CA ALA A 428 4.95 7.18 10.52
C ALA A 428 4.24 5.85 10.83
N SER A 429 3.16 5.49 10.10
CA SER A 429 2.45 4.23 10.35
C SER A 429 3.26 3.00 9.97
N TYR A 430 4.17 3.09 8.99
CA TYR A 430 5.11 2.02 8.68
C TYR A 430 6.11 1.79 9.83
N GLY A 431 6.47 2.83 10.60
CA GLY A 431 7.37 2.72 11.75
C GLY A 431 6.71 2.23 13.04
N GLN A 432 5.39 2.02 13.05
CA GLN A 432 4.65 1.51 14.20
C GLN A 432 4.11 0.12 13.86
N PRO A 433 4.27 -0.89 14.74
CA PRO A 433 3.58 -2.16 14.59
C PRO A 433 2.09 -1.92 14.37
N SER A 434 1.60 -2.22 13.16
CA SER A 434 0.20 -2.11 12.79
C SER A 434 -0.62 -3.19 13.52
N GLY A 435 -0.93 -3.00 14.80
CA GLY A 435 -1.93 -3.74 15.60
C GLY A 435 -1.88 -5.27 15.65
N GLY A 436 -0.93 -5.90 14.95
CA GLY A 436 -0.77 -7.34 14.83
C GLY A 436 0.54 -7.80 15.48
N PRO A 437 0.66 -9.11 15.78
CA PRO A 437 1.91 -9.64 16.31
C PRO A 437 3.05 -9.41 15.32
N VAL A 438 4.13 -8.78 15.79
CA VAL A 438 5.36 -8.60 15.02
C VAL A 438 6.36 -9.65 15.44
N THR A 439 6.87 -10.41 14.48
CA THR A 439 7.91 -11.41 14.70
C THR A 439 9.27 -10.86 14.28
N GLN A 440 10.25 -10.95 15.18
CA GLN A 440 11.64 -10.60 14.93
C GLN A 440 12.52 -11.82 15.21
N THR A 441 13.46 -12.11 14.31
CA THR A 441 14.46 -13.16 14.52
C THR A 441 15.83 -12.57 14.81
N GLY A 442 16.70 -13.38 15.42
CA GLY A 442 18.08 -13.00 15.71
C GLY A 442 18.92 -14.20 16.10
N SER A 443 20.19 -13.97 16.43
CA SER A 443 21.09 -14.99 16.97
C SER A 443 21.81 -14.43 18.19
N LEU A 444 21.91 -15.24 19.25
CA LEU A 444 22.65 -14.90 20.47
C LEU A 444 23.77 -15.89 20.70
N THR A 445 24.94 -15.38 21.09
CA THR A 445 25.98 -16.16 21.75
C THR A 445 25.68 -16.27 23.25
N ASN A 446 26.30 -17.25 23.91
CA ASN A 446 26.11 -17.50 25.34
C ASN A 446 26.33 -16.23 26.17
N GLY A 447 25.34 -15.85 26.98
CA GLY A 447 25.37 -14.64 27.82
C GLY A 447 25.00 -13.32 27.11
N ALA A 448 24.76 -13.33 25.79
CA ALA A 448 24.41 -12.13 25.04
C ALA A 448 22.92 -11.74 25.17
N THR A 449 22.61 -10.49 24.84
CA THR A 449 21.24 -9.96 24.78
C THR A 449 20.96 -9.29 23.43
N ALA A 450 19.69 -9.24 23.06
CA ALA A 450 19.20 -8.48 21.93
C ALA A 450 17.83 -7.88 22.24
N ASN A 451 17.58 -6.67 21.74
CA ASN A 451 16.32 -5.98 21.93
C ASN A 451 15.38 -6.19 20.73
N ALA A 452 14.08 -6.17 20.99
CA ALA A 452 13.02 -6.11 20.00
C ALA A 452 12.10 -4.91 20.34
N PRO A 453 11.89 -3.96 19.40
CA PRO A 453 12.44 -3.97 18.04
C PRO A 453 13.97 -3.76 18.05
N SER A 454 14.65 -4.40 17.10
CA SER A 454 16.10 -4.25 16.87
C SER A 454 16.43 -3.00 16.04
N ALA A 455 15.46 -2.48 15.30
CA ALA A 455 15.59 -1.25 14.55
C ALA A 455 15.54 -0.02 15.48
N SER A 456 16.35 1.00 15.18
CA SER A 456 16.32 2.30 15.87
C SER A 456 14.90 2.90 15.81
N PRO A 457 14.32 3.36 16.94
CA PRO A 457 15.00 3.73 18.18
C PRO A 457 15.14 2.59 19.22
N GLY A 458 14.80 1.36 18.88
CA GLY A 458 14.94 0.19 19.75
C GLY A 458 13.82 0.01 20.77
N TYR A 459 12.70 0.72 20.59
CA TYR A 459 11.51 0.66 21.43
C TYR A 459 10.24 1.06 20.64
N ILE A 460 9.07 0.72 21.19
CA ILE A 460 7.74 0.97 20.62
C ILE A 460 6.93 1.84 21.59
N GLN A 461 6.15 2.79 21.06
CA GLN A 461 5.15 3.49 21.84
C GLN A 461 3.81 2.73 21.75
N ALA A 462 3.38 2.15 22.86
CA ALA A 462 2.17 1.33 22.95
C ALA A 462 1.04 2.05 23.69
N GLY A 463 -0.20 1.69 23.36
CA GLY A 463 -1.40 2.08 24.13
C GLY A 463 -1.57 1.27 25.42
N SER A 464 -2.66 1.51 26.14
CA SER A 464 -3.03 0.69 27.31
C SER A 464 -3.73 -0.60 26.88
N GLY A 465 -3.39 -1.73 27.49
CA GLY A 465 -4.03 -3.01 27.19
C GLY A 465 -3.13 -4.20 27.48
N THR A 466 -3.41 -5.33 26.84
CA THR A 466 -2.64 -6.56 26.99
C THR A 466 -1.49 -6.61 26.00
N PHE A 467 -0.27 -6.73 26.53
CA PHE A 467 0.96 -7.02 25.79
C PHE A 467 1.14 -8.53 25.76
N SER A 468 1.33 -9.10 24.57
CA SER A 468 1.61 -10.53 24.41
C SER A 468 2.95 -10.71 23.72
N ILE A 469 3.84 -11.50 24.32
CA ILE A 469 5.20 -11.74 23.83
C ILE A 469 5.47 -13.23 23.90
N GLN A 470 6.01 -13.80 22.84
CA GLN A 470 6.39 -15.21 22.75
C GLN A 470 7.80 -15.31 22.19
N LEU A 471 8.63 -16.15 22.81
CA LEU A 471 9.98 -16.44 22.38
C LEU A 471 10.07 -17.94 22.06
N SER A 472 10.76 -18.24 20.96
CA SER A 472 11.20 -19.58 20.62
C SER A 472 12.67 -19.53 20.22
N GLY A 473 13.48 -20.40 20.81
CA GLY A 473 14.88 -20.60 20.50
C GLY A 473 15.24 -22.09 20.43
N PRO A 474 16.54 -22.40 20.31
CA PRO A 474 16.99 -23.76 20.05
C PRO A 474 16.65 -24.74 21.18
N ALA A 475 16.48 -26.03 20.84
CA ALA A 475 16.35 -27.07 21.85
C ALA A 475 17.68 -27.26 22.60
N GLY A 476 17.62 -27.44 23.92
CA GLY A 476 18.81 -27.61 24.77
C GLY A 476 19.53 -26.31 25.13
N THR A 477 18.94 -25.15 24.84
CA THR A 477 19.41 -23.84 25.30
C THR A 477 18.41 -23.17 26.24
N ASP A 478 18.86 -22.14 26.95
CA ASP A 478 18.10 -21.40 27.95
C ASP A 478 18.10 -19.91 27.58
N PHE A 479 16.97 -19.45 27.03
CA PHE A 479 16.81 -18.08 26.54
C PHE A 479 15.62 -17.44 27.26
N ASP A 480 15.89 -16.32 27.96
CA ASP A 480 14.92 -15.59 28.77
C ASP A 480 14.26 -14.44 28.00
N LEU A 481 13.04 -14.07 28.42
CA LEU A 481 12.31 -12.89 27.98
C LEU A 481 12.19 -11.84 29.08
N TYR A 482 12.43 -10.58 28.72
CA TYR A 482 12.22 -9.42 29.58
C TYR A 482 11.43 -8.33 28.84
N LEU A 483 10.47 -7.70 29.51
CA LEU A 483 9.76 -6.52 29.01
C LEU A 483 10.18 -5.30 29.84
N TYR A 484 10.59 -4.23 29.15
CA TYR A 484 10.98 -2.97 29.76
C TYR A 484 10.01 -1.85 29.40
N LYS A 485 9.76 -0.93 30.33
CA LYS A 485 8.98 0.30 30.14
C LYS A 485 9.83 1.52 30.47
N TYR A 486 9.70 2.60 29.70
CA TYR A 486 10.32 3.87 30.04
C TYR A 486 9.53 4.63 31.12
N SER A 487 10.21 5.06 32.18
CA SER A 487 9.62 5.79 33.31
C SER A 487 9.63 7.32 33.15
N GLY A 488 10.23 7.84 32.08
CA GLY A 488 10.53 9.27 31.91
C GLY A 488 11.98 9.65 32.22
N SER A 489 12.72 8.76 32.91
CA SER A 489 14.15 8.96 33.19
C SER A 489 15.00 7.70 33.01
N ALA A 490 14.40 6.51 33.06
CA ALA A 490 15.09 5.23 32.90
C ALA A 490 14.17 4.14 32.31
N TRP A 491 14.77 3.06 31.84
CA TRP A 491 14.05 1.85 31.46
C TRP A 491 13.94 0.91 32.65
N THR A 492 12.72 0.51 33.00
CA THR A 492 12.43 -0.39 34.11
C THR A 492 11.87 -1.71 33.60
N LYS A 493 12.35 -2.83 34.12
CA LYS A 493 11.77 -4.14 33.81
C LYS A 493 10.38 -4.23 34.44
N VAL A 494 9.35 -4.49 33.65
CA VAL A 494 7.96 -4.56 34.08
C VAL A 494 7.36 -5.97 34.00
N ALA A 495 7.98 -6.88 33.24
CA ALA A 495 7.63 -8.31 33.23
C ALA A 495 8.84 -9.16 32.78
N SER A 496 8.83 -10.44 33.13
CA SER A 496 9.80 -11.43 32.64
C SER A 496 9.22 -12.83 32.57
N SER A 497 9.86 -13.69 31.77
CA SER A 497 9.67 -15.13 31.71
C SER A 497 11.06 -15.76 31.58
N GLU A 498 11.44 -16.58 32.56
CA GLU A 498 12.81 -17.04 32.81
C GLU A 498 12.82 -18.56 33.07
N GLY A 499 12.15 -19.32 32.21
CA GLY A 499 12.13 -20.79 32.26
C GLY A 499 13.47 -21.38 31.81
N SER A 500 13.75 -22.64 32.16
CA SER A 500 15.02 -23.30 31.82
C SER A 500 15.09 -23.81 30.37
N ALA A 501 14.24 -23.29 29.49
CA ALA A 501 14.15 -23.66 28.08
C ALA A 501 14.27 -22.39 27.23
N SER A 502 14.22 -22.52 25.91
CA SER A 502 14.16 -21.36 25.01
C SER A 502 12.75 -21.11 24.50
N THR A 503 11.72 -21.44 25.29
CA THR A 503 10.31 -21.23 24.94
C THR A 503 9.64 -20.46 26.06
N GLU A 504 9.55 -19.15 25.88
CA GLU A 504 9.09 -18.22 26.92
C GLU A 504 7.86 -17.45 26.46
N ALA A 505 7.01 -17.02 27.40
CA ALA A 505 5.84 -16.23 27.08
C ALA A 505 5.53 -15.20 28.18
N ILE A 506 5.22 -13.97 27.78
CA ILE A 506 4.74 -12.91 28.67
C ILE A 506 3.36 -12.47 28.18
N ASN A 507 2.39 -12.47 29.10
CA ASN A 507 1.12 -11.77 28.94
C ASN A 507 1.01 -10.72 30.05
N TYR A 508 1.09 -9.44 29.68
CA TYR A 508 1.22 -8.33 30.63
C TYR A 508 0.14 -7.26 30.39
N ALA A 509 -0.61 -6.89 31.44
CA ALA A 509 -1.54 -5.78 31.38
C ALA A 509 -0.78 -4.46 31.64
N GLY A 510 -0.55 -3.68 30.58
CA GLY A 510 0.27 -2.47 30.62
C GLY A 510 -0.53 -1.19 30.38
N THR A 511 0.07 -0.07 30.79
CA THR A 511 -0.43 1.28 30.51
C THR A 511 0.25 1.88 29.29
N ALA A 512 -0.32 2.93 28.70
CA ALA A 512 0.33 3.61 27.56
C ALA A 512 1.75 4.10 27.93
N GLY A 513 2.67 4.03 26.98
CA GLY A 513 4.07 4.44 27.16
C GLY A 513 5.03 3.80 26.17
N TYR A 514 6.34 3.96 26.42
CA TYR A 514 7.38 3.37 25.58
C TYR A 514 7.87 2.04 26.18
N TYR A 515 8.00 1.02 25.34
CA TYR A 515 8.35 -0.34 25.72
C TYR A 515 9.37 -0.97 24.77
N TYR A 516 10.20 -1.88 25.27
CA TYR A 516 10.96 -2.81 24.43
C TYR A 516 11.02 -4.19 25.08
N VAL A 517 11.19 -5.22 24.25
CA VAL A 517 11.46 -6.59 24.69
C VAL A 517 12.96 -6.84 24.63
N GLN A 518 13.51 -7.54 25.60
CA GLN A 518 14.88 -8.05 25.55
C GLN A 518 14.84 -9.57 25.62
N VAL A 519 15.55 -10.19 24.69
CA VAL A 519 15.87 -11.62 24.70
C VAL A 519 17.28 -11.77 25.24
N LYS A 520 17.49 -12.70 26.17
CA LYS A 520 18.80 -12.98 26.75
C LYS A 520 19.12 -14.45 26.62
N SER A 521 20.32 -14.78 26.20
CA SER A 521 20.82 -16.15 26.31
C SER A 521 21.39 -16.34 27.73
N TYR A 522 20.66 -17.04 28.59
CA TYR A 522 21.16 -17.43 29.92
C TYR A 522 22.20 -18.54 29.80
N SER A 523 21.89 -19.56 28.98
CA SER A 523 22.86 -20.59 28.59
C SER A 523 22.66 -21.07 27.15
N GLY A 524 23.75 -21.42 26.48
CA GLY A 524 23.74 -21.93 25.10
C GLY A 524 23.89 -20.84 24.04
N SER A 525 23.70 -21.17 22.77
CA SER A 525 23.81 -20.19 21.67
C SER A 525 22.96 -20.65 20.50
N GLY A 526 22.50 -19.70 19.69
CA GLY A 526 21.80 -19.99 18.46
C GLY A 526 20.73 -18.98 18.10
N ASN A 527 19.96 -19.35 17.08
CA ASN A 527 18.93 -18.50 16.50
C ASN A 527 17.66 -18.52 17.34
N TYR A 528 17.06 -17.37 17.54
CA TYR A 528 15.78 -17.21 18.22
C TYR A 528 14.78 -16.44 17.34
N SER A 529 13.50 -16.59 17.68
CA SER A 529 12.38 -15.83 17.17
C SER A 529 11.59 -15.27 18.34
N VAL A 530 11.32 -13.96 18.33
CA VAL A 530 10.46 -13.30 19.31
C VAL A 530 9.28 -12.63 18.59
N THR A 531 8.07 -13.03 18.94
CA THR A 531 6.83 -12.44 18.45
C THR A 531 6.24 -11.58 19.55
N TYR A 532 5.99 -10.30 19.30
CA TYR A 532 5.38 -9.38 20.26
C TYR A 532 4.18 -8.65 19.64
N LEU A 533 3.10 -8.57 20.40
CA LEU A 533 1.89 -7.81 20.09
C LEU A 533 1.68 -6.81 21.22
N PHE A 534 1.84 -5.52 20.91
CA PHE A 534 1.58 -4.44 21.84
C PHE A 534 0.23 -3.80 21.52
N PRO A 535 -0.50 -3.29 22.53
CA PRO A 535 -1.75 -2.58 22.28
C PRO A 535 -1.53 -1.39 21.33
N PRO A 536 -2.39 -1.19 20.31
CA PRO A 536 -2.33 -0.01 19.46
C PRO A 536 -2.58 1.25 20.29
N GLN A 537 -2.08 2.38 19.78
CA GLN A 537 -2.26 3.69 20.43
C GLN A 537 -3.72 4.14 20.46
#